data_AF-A0A2W2CRC9-F1
#
_entry.id   AF-A0A2W2CRC9-F1
#
_cell.length_a   1.000
_cell.length_b   1.000
_cell.length_c   1.000
_cell.angle_alpha   90.00
_cell.angle_beta   90.00
_cell.angle_gamma   90.00
#
_symmetry.space_group_name_H-M   'P 1'
#
loop_
_entity.id
_entity.type
_entity.pdbx_description
1 polymer ?
#
loop_
_entity_poly.entity_id
_entity_poly.type
_entity_poly.pdbx_seq_one_letter_code
_entity_poly.pdbx_strand_id
1 'polypeptide(L)'
;MNASTSYRIVEARVPVQNTTSLVRGRRRKLPRLTWLLQLFPVTTVVLAPYALLIVPMAVLNDNPDIGFIIMLLALALPGCLVVEFAFLKRMGRRGDWQRALVEANSGYPYLYKIARSAALVSVTADLLNAWAGQGTIFAQVTGEIVASPAALVSGLFMGWRYLAFALLVASLLAGQASRLACLRWTLCLLGTQLVVVLATALTAPLMTYLSFLVALAAICGLLHSRFIIVTALALFLIWPAMYEARNDLRTDGGVAVDETETSGDRLRLDLQVTRASGHDAPVDIERPGPSQIVRYGLVPRMLDQDRPAISTGIRINEYLGGTSTSAYTFLSLGTIYFLDGPWGVVLFHIGWALVGILLLRAGGAPGPIRLGLFSFVVAAPLMWSRTYPESMILFVQFVVAALPVLLLLRLGRRRSRVVPQGARSGT
;
A
#
# COMPACT_ATOMS: atom_id res chain seq x y z
N MET A 1 -23.82 73.35 29.86
CA MET A 1 -23.70 72.05 30.55
C MET A 1 -23.73 70.97 29.47
N ASN A 2 -22.56 70.49 29.05
CA ASN A 2 -22.39 69.53 27.96
C ASN A 2 -22.06 68.16 28.54
N ALA A 3 -22.92 67.16 28.31
CA ALA A 3 -22.61 65.76 28.57
C ALA A 3 -22.47 65.05 27.21
N SER A 4 -21.23 64.98 26.74
CA SER A 4 -20.82 64.20 25.57
C SER A 4 -20.49 62.78 26.04
N THR A 5 -21.38 61.83 25.75
CA THR A 5 -21.18 60.41 26.06
C THR A 5 -20.35 59.78 24.94
N SER A 6 -19.03 59.77 25.14
CA SER A 6 -18.07 59.17 24.22
C SER A 6 -18.07 57.64 24.38
N TYR A 7 -18.67 56.93 23.41
CA TYR A 7 -18.57 55.47 23.31
C TYR A 7 -17.16 55.09 22.85
N ARG A 8 -16.32 54.66 23.78
CA ARG A 8 -15.04 53.97 23.48
C ARG A 8 -15.37 52.58 22.95
N ILE A 9 -15.24 52.39 21.64
CA ILE A 9 -15.11 51.06 21.03
C ILE A 9 -13.77 50.50 21.52
N VAL A 10 -13.84 49.59 22.48
CA VAL A 10 -12.71 48.76 22.87
C VAL A 10 -12.52 47.75 21.75
N GLU A 11 -11.60 48.05 20.82
CA GLU A 11 -11.05 47.04 19.93
C GLU A 11 -10.43 45.95 20.80
N ALA A 12 -11.16 44.84 20.95
CA ALA A 12 -10.62 43.60 21.46
C ALA A 12 -9.50 43.18 20.51
N ARG A 13 -8.25 43.51 20.85
CA ARG A 13 -7.06 42.92 20.25
C ARG A 13 -7.19 41.41 20.45
N VAL A 14 -7.67 40.72 19.43
CA VAL A 14 -7.52 39.28 19.29
C VAL A 14 -6.03 39.03 19.46
N PRO A 15 -5.59 38.27 20.48
CA PRO A 15 -4.19 37.91 20.59
C PRO A 15 -3.85 37.15 19.33
N VAL A 16 -3.02 37.76 18.47
CA VAL A 16 -2.34 37.05 17.40
C VAL A 16 -1.47 36.01 18.10
N GLN A 17 -2.05 34.82 18.31
CA GLN A 17 -1.30 33.66 18.75
C GLN A 17 -0.20 33.47 17.72
N ASN A 18 1.02 33.79 18.12
CA ASN A 18 2.26 33.49 17.40
C ASN A 18 2.33 31.96 17.17
N THR A 19 1.71 31.50 16.09
CA THR A 19 1.79 30.13 15.54
C THR A 19 3.21 29.78 15.09
N THR A 20 4.13 30.75 15.10
CA THR A 20 5.57 30.55 14.89
C THR A 20 6.26 29.78 16.02
N SER A 21 5.64 29.63 17.19
CA SER A 21 6.24 28.93 18.34
C SER A 21 6.12 27.39 18.31
N LEU A 22 5.23 26.81 17.50
CA LEU A 22 5.04 25.34 17.43
C LEU A 22 5.99 24.62 16.45
N VAL A 23 6.77 25.37 15.66
CA VAL A 23 7.66 24.80 14.63
C VAL A 23 9.13 24.73 15.09
N ARG A 24 9.45 25.13 16.34
CA ARG A 24 10.72 24.74 16.99
C ARG A 24 10.62 23.29 17.50
N GLY A 25 10.33 22.37 16.59
CA GLY A 25 10.48 20.95 16.85
C GLY A 25 11.93 20.66 17.18
N ARG A 26 12.21 20.30 18.45
CA ARG A 26 13.45 19.65 18.88
C ARG A 26 13.90 18.72 17.76
N ARG A 27 15.17 18.85 17.33
CA ARG A 27 15.87 17.89 16.47
C ARG A 27 15.87 16.51 17.13
N ARG A 28 14.74 15.81 17.16
CA ARG A 28 14.70 14.40 17.52
C ARG A 28 15.42 13.70 16.39
N LYS A 29 16.68 13.33 16.65
CA LYS A 29 17.41 12.41 15.79
C LYS A 29 16.49 11.19 15.63
N LEU A 30 16.07 10.93 14.40
CA LEU A 30 15.35 9.69 14.09
C LEU A 30 16.16 8.49 14.63
N PRO A 31 15.56 7.33 14.89
CA PRO A 31 16.31 6.09 15.08
C PRO A 31 17.16 5.81 13.83
N ARG A 32 18.37 5.25 13.99
CA ARG A 32 19.27 4.90 12.86
C ARG A 32 18.57 4.02 11.83
N LEU A 33 17.79 3.06 12.31
CA LEU A 33 17.00 2.15 11.47
C LEU A 33 15.99 2.90 10.59
N THR A 34 15.13 3.76 11.15
CA THR A 34 14.14 4.53 10.37
C THR A 34 14.79 5.37 9.28
N TRP A 35 16.02 5.86 9.49
CA TRP A 35 16.76 6.58 8.45
C TRP A 35 17.23 5.66 7.31
N LEU A 36 17.70 4.45 7.63
CA LEU A 36 18.06 3.46 6.61
C LEU A 36 16.84 3.04 5.77
N LEU A 37 15.68 2.86 6.40
CA LEU A 37 14.43 2.54 5.69
C LEU A 37 14.02 3.67 4.71
N GLN A 38 14.32 4.92 5.07
CA GLN A 38 14.09 6.08 4.19
C GLN A 38 15.09 6.18 3.05
N LEU A 39 16.34 5.76 3.28
CA LEU A 39 17.41 5.70 2.27
C LEU A 39 17.16 4.63 1.21
N PHE A 40 16.51 3.53 1.59
CA PHE A 40 16.28 2.37 0.72
C PHE A 40 14.82 1.91 0.77
N PRO A 41 13.84 2.76 0.41
CA PRO A 41 12.41 2.48 0.60
C PRO A 41 11.93 1.25 -0.19
N VAL A 42 12.34 1.07 -1.44
CA VAL A 42 11.93 -0.04 -2.28
C VAL A 42 12.63 -1.32 -1.86
N THR A 43 13.95 -1.29 -1.64
CA THR A 43 14.68 -2.45 -1.11
C THR A 43 14.09 -2.90 0.22
N THR A 44 13.71 -1.95 1.10
CA THR A 44 13.05 -2.25 2.37
C THR A 44 11.71 -2.95 2.17
N VAL A 45 10.85 -2.46 1.27
CA VAL A 45 9.54 -3.06 0.99
C VAL A 45 9.68 -4.48 0.46
N VAL A 46 10.66 -4.72 -0.42
CA VAL A 46 10.93 -6.04 -0.99
C VAL A 46 11.53 -6.98 0.05
N LEU A 47 12.53 -6.53 0.83
CA LEU A 47 13.25 -7.36 1.79
C LEU A 47 12.42 -7.68 3.04
N ALA A 48 11.64 -6.74 3.56
CA ALA A 48 10.96 -6.86 4.85
C ALA A 48 10.12 -8.15 5.02
N PRO A 49 9.22 -8.54 4.09
CA PRO A 49 8.45 -9.76 4.25
C PRO A 49 9.33 -11.01 4.26
N TYR A 50 10.44 -11.02 3.51
CA TYR A 50 11.36 -12.16 3.50
C TYR A 50 12.18 -12.23 4.77
N ALA A 51 12.72 -11.11 5.22
CA ALA A 51 13.55 -11.05 6.44
C ALA A 51 12.75 -11.31 7.71
N LEU A 52 11.47 -10.91 7.76
CA LEU A 52 10.65 -11.01 8.97
C LEU A 52 9.78 -12.26 9.04
N LEU A 53 9.36 -12.80 7.89
CA LEU A 53 8.39 -13.90 7.84
C LEU A 53 8.97 -15.11 7.11
N ILE A 54 9.37 -14.95 5.83
CA ILE A 54 9.62 -16.11 4.96
C ILE A 54 10.92 -16.84 5.33
N VAL A 55 12.04 -16.14 5.46
CA VAL A 55 13.33 -16.75 5.78
C VAL A 55 13.35 -17.33 7.21
N PRO A 56 12.86 -16.62 8.25
CA PRO A 56 12.76 -17.23 9.58
C PRO A 56 11.92 -18.50 9.58
N MET A 57 10.78 -18.53 8.86
CA MET A 57 9.96 -19.73 8.75
C MET A 57 10.69 -20.86 8.01
N ALA A 58 11.42 -20.56 6.93
CA ALA A 58 12.22 -21.56 6.22
C ALA A 58 13.30 -22.18 7.11
N VAL A 59 13.98 -21.37 7.94
CA VAL A 59 15.00 -21.85 8.89
C VAL A 59 14.39 -22.67 10.01
N LEU A 60 13.29 -22.19 10.61
CA LEU A 60 12.64 -22.88 11.73
C LEU A 60 12.01 -24.23 11.34
N ASN A 61 11.71 -24.42 10.05
CA ASN A 61 11.09 -25.64 9.52
C ASN A 61 12.03 -26.45 8.63
N ASP A 62 13.35 -26.22 8.71
CA ASP A 62 14.39 -26.93 7.96
C ASP A 62 14.07 -27.11 6.46
N ASN A 63 13.59 -26.04 5.81
CA ASN A 63 13.18 -26.09 4.42
C ASN A 63 14.42 -26.36 3.51
N PRO A 64 14.43 -27.46 2.73
CA PRO A 64 15.59 -27.83 1.91
C PRO A 64 15.90 -26.81 0.80
N ASP A 65 14.89 -26.05 0.37
CA ASP A 65 14.98 -25.08 -0.73
C ASP A 65 15.28 -23.65 -0.25
N ILE A 66 15.79 -23.47 0.97
CA ILE A 66 16.14 -22.13 1.48
C ILE A 66 17.13 -21.39 0.55
N GLY A 67 18.02 -22.13 -0.12
CA GLY A 67 18.94 -21.59 -1.12
C GLY A 67 18.22 -20.91 -2.28
N PHE A 68 17.08 -21.45 -2.72
CA PHE A 68 16.24 -20.86 -3.76
C PHE A 68 15.61 -19.54 -3.31
N ILE A 69 15.11 -19.49 -2.06
CA ILE A 69 14.56 -18.24 -1.48
C ILE A 69 15.65 -17.15 -1.43
N ILE A 70 16.85 -17.50 -0.98
CA ILE A 70 17.99 -16.58 -0.92
C ILE A 70 18.41 -16.14 -2.33
N MET A 71 18.42 -17.04 -3.30
CA MET A 71 18.70 -16.73 -4.71
C MET A 71 17.70 -15.70 -5.26
N LEU A 72 16.39 -15.87 -5.03
CA LEU A 72 15.38 -14.91 -5.48
C LEU A 72 15.59 -13.51 -4.87
N LEU A 73 15.95 -13.44 -3.59
CA LEU A 73 16.35 -12.18 -2.95
C LEU A 73 17.63 -11.60 -3.57
N ALA A 74 18.63 -12.43 -3.82
CA ALA A 74 19.88 -12.03 -4.44
C ALA A 74 19.68 -11.53 -5.88
N LEU A 75 18.63 -11.96 -6.58
CA LEU A 75 18.24 -11.42 -7.89
C LEU A 75 17.51 -10.07 -7.74
N ALA A 76 16.57 -9.96 -6.81
CA ALA A 76 15.71 -8.77 -6.69
C ALA A 76 16.42 -7.55 -6.07
N LEU A 77 17.22 -7.75 -5.02
CA LEU A 77 17.75 -6.66 -4.19
C LEU A 77 18.87 -5.84 -4.83
N PRO A 78 19.87 -6.42 -5.53
CA PRO A 78 20.94 -5.61 -6.12
C PRO A 78 20.43 -4.58 -7.11
N GLY A 79 19.45 -4.94 -7.93
CA GLY A 79 18.80 -4.01 -8.86
C GLY A 79 18.13 -2.82 -8.14
N CYS A 80 17.39 -3.12 -7.06
CA CYS A 80 16.81 -2.08 -6.22
C CYS A 80 17.89 -1.17 -5.61
N LEU A 81 18.93 -1.76 -5.02
CA LEU A 81 20.02 -1.04 -4.38
C LEU A 81 20.75 -0.13 -5.37
N VAL A 82 21.11 -0.62 -6.56
CA VAL A 82 21.78 0.18 -7.59
C VAL A 82 20.98 1.44 -7.93
N VAL A 83 19.67 1.28 -8.14
CA VAL A 83 18.77 2.43 -8.39
C VAL A 83 18.72 3.36 -7.19
N GLU A 84 18.56 2.85 -5.98
CA GLU A 84 18.44 3.68 -4.78
C GLU A 84 19.73 4.43 -4.45
N PHE A 85 20.89 3.80 -4.67
CA PHE A 85 22.22 4.38 -4.54
C PHE A 85 22.47 5.49 -5.57
N ALA A 86 22.07 5.29 -6.83
CA ALA A 86 22.21 6.29 -7.89
C ALA A 86 21.49 7.62 -7.54
N PHE A 87 20.42 7.55 -6.76
CA PHE A 87 19.64 8.72 -6.32
C PHE A 87 19.92 9.13 -4.87
N LEU A 88 20.93 8.55 -4.20
CA LEU A 88 21.23 8.81 -2.79
C LEU A 88 21.77 10.23 -2.58
N LYS A 89 22.55 10.75 -3.54
CA LYS A 89 23.07 12.15 -3.52
C LYS A 89 21.96 13.21 -3.51
N ARG A 90 20.75 12.85 -3.96
CA ARG A 90 19.58 13.75 -3.92
C ARG A 90 18.91 13.78 -2.54
N MET A 91 19.30 12.89 -1.64
CA MET A 91 18.82 12.90 -0.27
C MET A 91 19.68 13.87 0.55
N GLY A 92 19.03 14.90 1.10
CA GLY A 92 19.67 15.85 2.00
C GLY A 92 20.12 15.20 3.32
N ARG A 93 20.59 16.01 4.27
CA ARG A 93 21.03 15.49 5.57
C ARG A 93 19.83 14.91 6.34
N ARG A 94 20.15 14.07 7.32
CA ARG A 94 19.15 13.49 8.22
C ARG A 94 18.23 14.57 8.82
N GLY A 95 16.93 14.44 8.56
CA GLY A 95 15.91 15.39 9.01
C GLY A 95 15.60 16.54 8.03
N ASP A 96 16.41 16.75 7.00
CA ASP A 96 16.05 17.64 5.88
C ASP A 96 14.89 17.03 5.10
N TRP A 97 14.91 15.70 4.91
CA TRP A 97 13.84 14.95 4.25
C TRP A 97 12.46 15.19 4.88
N GLN A 98 12.36 15.12 6.21
CA GLN A 98 11.10 15.36 6.91
C GLN A 98 10.61 16.80 6.76
N ARG A 99 11.53 17.78 6.83
CA ARG A 99 11.18 19.19 6.60
C ARG A 99 10.69 19.42 5.17
N ALA A 100 11.40 18.87 4.19
CA ALA A 100 11.02 18.96 2.80
C ALA A 100 9.66 18.27 2.53
N LEU A 101 9.36 17.15 3.21
CA LEU A 101 8.02 16.53 3.18
C LEU A 101 6.95 17.48 3.74
N VAL A 102 7.16 18.07 4.92
CA VAL A 102 6.22 19.04 5.50
C VAL A 102 5.97 20.20 4.53
N GLU A 103 7.04 20.76 3.98
CA GLU A 103 6.98 21.87 3.03
C GLU A 103 6.21 21.49 1.75
N ALA A 104 6.53 20.34 1.15
CA ALA A 104 5.88 19.85 -0.07
C ALA A 104 4.38 19.59 0.09
N ASN A 105 3.94 19.24 1.31
CA ASN A 105 2.54 18.94 1.60
C ASN A 105 1.76 20.15 2.15
N SER A 106 2.42 21.17 2.70
CA SER A 106 1.75 22.36 3.27
C SER A 106 1.00 23.21 2.24
N GLY A 107 1.38 23.15 0.96
CA GLY A 107 0.75 23.91 -0.14
C GLY A 107 -0.67 23.46 -0.55
N TYR A 108 -1.27 22.49 0.14
CA TYR A 108 -2.57 21.89 -0.21
C TYR A 108 -3.61 22.14 0.90
N PRO A 109 -4.34 23.27 0.90
CA PRO A 109 -5.20 23.69 2.01
C PRO A 109 -6.37 22.73 2.33
N TYR A 110 -6.82 21.94 1.34
CA TYR A 110 -7.95 21.02 1.49
C TYR A 110 -7.51 19.56 1.65
N LEU A 111 -6.21 19.30 1.84
CA LEU A 111 -5.65 17.93 1.84
C LEU A 111 -6.33 17.03 2.87
N TYR A 112 -6.54 17.51 4.10
CA TYR A 112 -7.23 16.71 5.12
C TYR A 112 -8.70 16.43 4.78
N LYS A 113 -9.42 17.39 4.18
CA LYS A 113 -10.82 17.18 3.77
C LYS A 113 -10.89 16.12 2.67
N ILE A 114 -10.03 16.23 1.66
CA ILE A 114 -9.92 15.27 0.55
C ILE A 114 -9.56 13.87 1.07
N ALA A 115 -8.62 13.77 2.01
CA ALA A 115 -8.22 12.50 2.62
C ALA A 115 -9.40 11.80 3.32
N ARG A 116 -10.23 12.54 4.07
CA ARG A 116 -11.44 12.00 4.71
C ARG A 116 -12.49 11.56 3.71
N SER A 117 -12.73 12.36 2.66
CA SER A 117 -13.66 11.98 1.59
C SER A 117 -13.22 10.71 0.88
N ALA A 118 -11.92 10.58 0.55
CA ALA A 118 -11.37 9.37 -0.02
C ALA A 118 -11.51 8.16 0.92
N ALA A 119 -11.28 8.35 2.23
CA ALA A 119 -11.48 7.30 3.23
C ALA A 119 -12.94 6.85 3.30
N LEU A 120 -13.89 7.78 3.37
CA LEU A 120 -15.33 7.48 3.41
C LEU A 120 -15.79 6.73 2.15
N VAL A 121 -15.37 7.19 0.97
CA VAL A 121 -15.70 6.50 -0.29
C VAL A 121 -15.10 5.09 -0.30
N SER A 122 -13.85 4.93 0.14
CA SER A 122 -13.24 3.60 0.22
C SER A 122 -13.97 2.68 1.20
N VAL A 123 -14.34 3.17 2.38
CA VAL A 123 -15.06 2.39 3.38
C VAL A 123 -16.41 1.95 2.82
N THR A 124 -17.15 2.88 2.21
CA THR A 124 -18.45 2.59 1.62
C THR A 124 -18.33 1.57 0.49
N ALA A 125 -17.34 1.74 -0.41
CA ALA A 125 -17.12 0.82 -1.52
C ALA A 125 -16.70 -0.58 -1.04
N ASP A 126 -15.81 -0.68 -0.05
CA ASP A 126 -15.37 -1.97 0.51
C ASP A 126 -16.54 -2.71 1.18
N LEU A 127 -17.39 -2.01 1.94
CA LEU A 127 -18.57 -2.59 2.58
C LEU A 127 -19.64 -3.00 1.56
N LEU A 128 -19.87 -2.19 0.51
CA LEU A 128 -20.80 -2.55 -0.57
C LEU A 128 -20.30 -3.76 -1.36
N ASN A 129 -19.00 -3.85 -1.66
CA ASN A 129 -18.41 -5.03 -2.30
C ASN A 129 -18.61 -6.29 -1.44
N ALA A 130 -18.32 -6.18 -0.14
CA ALA A 130 -18.50 -7.28 0.80
C ALA A 130 -19.97 -7.72 0.91
N TRP A 131 -20.89 -6.76 1.04
CA TRP A 131 -22.32 -7.03 1.10
C TRP A 131 -22.87 -7.63 -0.19
N ALA A 132 -22.38 -7.19 -1.34
CA ALA A 132 -22.75 -7.74 -2.64
C ALA A 132 -22.12 -9.13 -2.92
N GLY A 133 -21.36 -9.69 -1.98
CA GLY A 133 -20.74 -11.01 -2.12
C GLY A 133 -19.58 -11.07 -3.12
N GLN A 134 -19.10 -9.93 -3.61
CA GLN A 134 -18.06 -9.89 -4.63
C GLN A 134 -16.72 -10.36 -4.05
N GLY A 135 -16.16 -11.42 -4.64
CA GLY A 135 -14.88 -11.98 -4.19
C GLY A 135 -14.98 -12.81 -2.91
N THR A 136 -16.20 -13.20 -2.49
CA THR A 136 -16.38 -14.22 -1.46
C THR A 136 -15.92 -15.58 -1.99
N ILE A 137 -15.49 -16.47 -1.09
CA ILE A 137 -15.21 -17.86 -1.48
C ILE A 137 -16.48 -18.58 -1.95
N PHE A 138 -17.65 -18.19 -1.43
CA PHE A 138 -18.93 -18.75 -1.83
C PHE A 138 -19.24 -18.45 -3.30
N ALA A 139 -19.06 -17.21 -3.76
CA ALA A 139 -19.21 -16.86 -5.18
C ALA A 139 -18.21 -17.59 -6.09
N GLN A 140 -17.04 -17.97 -5.56
CA GLN A 140 -16.07 -18.79 -6.32
C GLN A 140 -16.49 -20.26 -6.42
N VAL A 141 -17.17 -20.80 -5.40
CA VAL A 141 -17.62 -22.19 -5.33
C VAL A 141 -18.96 -22.40 -6.04
N THR A 142 -19.91 -21.48 -5.89
CA THR A 142 -21.25 -21.58 -6.51
C THR A 142 -21.28 -21.12 -7.97
N GLY A 143 -20.24 -20.42 -8.43
CA GLY A 143 -20.19 -19.83 -9.78
C GLY A 143 -21.13 -18.65 -9.98
N GLU A 144 -21.95 -18.31 -8.96
CA GLU A 144 -22.82 -17.14 -8.97
C GLU A 144 -22.01 -15.89 -8.60
N ILE A 145 -21.42 -15.26 -9.61
CA ILE A 145 -20.98 -13.88 -9.47
C ILE A 145 -22.26 -13.04 -9.42
N VAL A 146 -22.68 -12.61 -8.23
CA VAL A 146 -23.78 -11.66 -8.10
C VAL A 146 -23.38 -10.39 -8.85
N ALA A 147 -23.87 -10.26 -10.09
CA ALA A 147 -23.62 -9.15 -10.99
C ALA A 147 -24.42 -7.92 -10.57
N SER A 148 -24.30 -7.54 -9.30
CA SER A 148 -24.93 -6.33 -8.78
C SER A 148 -24.25 -5.11 -9.43
N PRO A 149 -25.01 -4.17 -10.01
CA PRO A 149 -24.46 -2.91 -10.50
C PRO A 149 -23.69 -2.15 -9.41
N ALA A 150 -24.10 -2.30 -8.14
CA ALA A 150 -23.40 -1.71 -7.00
C ALA A 150 -21.97 -2.26 -6.88
N ALA A 151 -21.79 -3.59 -6.97
CA ALA A 151 -20.49 -4.27 -6.95
C ALA A 151 -19.57 -3.80 -8.09
N LEU A 152 -20.12 -3.66 -9.31
CA LEU A 152 -19.37 -3.17 -10.46
C LEU A 152 -18.84 -1.75 -10.22
N VAL A 153 -19.68 -0.86 -9.68
CA VAL A 153 -19.31 0.53 -9.39
C VAL A 153 -18.33 0.60 -8.21
N SER A 154 -18.55 -0.13 -7.12
CA SER A 154 -17.64 -0.15 -5.97
C SER A 154 -16.27 -0.76 -6.31
N GLY A 155 -16.20 -1.67 -7.28
CA GLY A 155 -14.95 -2.17 -7.86
C GLY A 155 -14.03 -1.08 -8.41
N LEU A 156 -14.57 0.05 -8.88
CA LEU A 156 -13.78 1.20 -9.34
C LEU A 156 -12.94 1.83 -8.22
N PHE A 157 -13.33 1.64 -6.96
CA PHE A 157 -12.73 2.29 -5.80
C PHE A 157 -11.79 1.39 -5.00
N MET A 158 -11.47 0.18 -5.47
CA MET A 158 -10.64 -0.81 -4.73
C MET A 158 -9.27 -0.28 -4.24
N GLY A 159 -8.70 0.71 -4.94
CA GLY A 159 -7.42 1.34 -4.60
C GLY A 159 -7.51 2.49 -3.61
N TRP A 160 -8.72 2.98 -3.31
CA TRP A 160 -8.90 4.24 -2.58
C TRP A 160 -8.48 4.18 -1.11
N ARG A 161 -8.48 3.00 -0.46
CA ARG A 161 -7.92 2.84 0.90
C ARG A 161 -6.44 3.20 0.97
N TYR A 162 -5.66 2.77 -0.02
CA TYR A 162 -4.23 3.04 -0.09
C TYR A 162 -3.98 4.54 -0.30
N LEU A 163 -4.75 5.14 -1.21
CA LEU A 163 -4.73 6.59 -1.45
C LEU A 163 -5.14 7.38 -0.21
N ALA A 164 -6.25 7.02 0.42
CA ALA A 164 -6.79 7.68 1.61
C ALA A 164 -5.76 7.66 2.75
N PHE A 165 -5.12 6.51 3.01
CA PHE A 165 -4.07 6.43 4.00
C PHE A 165 -2.86 7.30 3.65
N ALA A 166 -2.39 7.28 2.39
CA ALA A 166 -1.30 8.13 1.94
C ALA A 166 -1.62 9.63 2.10
N LEU A 167 -2.85 10.05 1.80
CA LEU A 167 -3.29 11.44 1.97
C LEU A 167 -3.49 11.81 3.45
N LEU A 168 -3.92 10.87 4.31
CA LEU A 168 -3.96 11.07 5.76
C LEU A 168 -2.56 11.28 6.32
N VAL A 169 -1.59 10.45 5.91
CA VAL A 169 -0.17 10.62 6.25
C VAL A 169 0.36 11.96 5.76
N ALA A 170 0.09 12.33 4.50
CA ALA A 170 0.47 13.63 3.95
C ALA A 170 -0.15 14.79 4.75
N SER A 171 -1.41 14.68 5.16
CA SER A 171 -2.11 15.70 5.95
C SER A 171 -1.55 15.83 7.37
N LEU A 172 -1.12 14.72 7.97
CA LEU A 172 -0.44 14.69 9.27
C LEU A 172 0.93 15.37 9.16
N LEU A 173 1.70 15.04 8.12
CA LEU A 173 3.01 15.65 7.87
C LEU A 173 2.90 17.15 7.57
N ALA A 174 1.84 17.58 6.88
CA ALA A 174 1.53 18.99 6.63
C ALA A 174 1.05 19.75 7.88
N GLY A 175 0.81 19.07 9.01
CA GLY A 175 0.24 19.67 10.21
C GLY A 175 -1.25 20.01 10.12
N GLN A 176 -1.96 19.53 9.10
CA GLN A 176 -3.39 19.77 8.89
C GLN A 176 -4.28 18.76 9.63
N ALA A 177 -3.75 17.59 9.95
CA ALA A 177 -4.41 16.59 10.76
C ALA A 177 -3.66 16.37 12.08
N SER A 178 -4.40 16.20 13.18
CA SER A 178 -3.80 15.75 14.44
C SER A 178 -3.43 14.26 14.36
N ARG A 179 -2.47 13.82 15.17
CA ARG A 179 -2.11 12.40 15.27
C ARG A 179 -3.29 11.51 15.62
N LEU A 180 -4.13 11.98 16.55
CA LEU A 180 -5.33 11.27 16.96
C LEU A 180 -6.33 11.14 15.82
N ALA A 181 -6.53 12.20 15.03
CA ALA A 181 -7.40 12.16 13.87
C ALA A 181 -6.88 11.18 12.81
N CYS A 182 -5.59 11.22 12.50
CA CYS A 182 -4.96 10.26 11.59
C CYS A 182 -5.12 8.82 12.09
N LEU A 183 -4.91 8.57 13.38
CA LEU A 183 -5.08 7.26 14.00
C LEU A 183 -6.54 6.77 13.90
N ARG A 184 -7.52 7.61 14.23
CA ARG A 184 -8.95 7.27 14.14
C ARG A 184 -9.36 6.83 12.73
N TRP A 185 -8.94 7.58 11.71
CA TRP A 185 -9.23 7.21 10.32
C TRP A 185 -8.47 5.95 9.87
N THR A 186 -7.23 5.76 10.34
CA THR A 186 -6.46 4.53 10.08
C THR A 186 -7.15 3.31 10.70
N LEU A 187 -7.61 3.42 11.95
CA LEU A 187 -8.37 2.39 12.64
C LEU A 187 -9.73 2.13 11.97
N CYS A 188 -10.40 3.16 11.46
CA CYS A 188 -11.65 3.00 10.70
C CYS A 188 -11.42 2.21 9.40
N LEU A 189 -10.38 2.54 8.63
CA LEU A 189 -10.01 1.79 7.42
C LEU A 189 -9.61 0.34 7.77
N LEU A 190 -8.85 0.14 8.84
CA LEU A 190 -8.45 -1.19 9.30
C LEU A 190 -9.65 -2.02 9.78
N GLY A 191 -10.54 -1.42 10.57
CA GLY A 191 -11.78 -2.04 11.01
C GLY A 191 -12.68 -2.44 9.84
N THR A 192 -12.72 -1.63 8.79
CA THR A 192 -13.43 -1.99 7.55
C THR A 192 -12.82 -3.23 6.90
N GLN A 193 -11.49 -3.35 6.86
CA GLN A 193 -10.85 -4.56 6.34
C GLN A 193 -11.17 -5.79 7.20
N LEU A 194 -11.23 -5.66 8.52
CA LEU A 194 -11.66 -6.74 9.41
C LEU A 194 -13.09 -7.20 9.08
N VAL A 195 -14.02 -6.26 8.88
CA VAL A 195 -15.40 -6.57 8.46
C VAL A 195 -15.40 -7.27 7.10
N VAL A 196 -14.61 -6.81 6.13
CA VAL A 196 -14.48 -7.47 4.82
C VAL A 196 -13.96 -8.89 4.96
N VAL A 197 -12.95 -9.14 5.81
CA VAL A 197 -12.43 -10.49 6.07
C VAL A 197 -13.54 -11.40 6.61
N LEU A 198 -14.31 -10.92 7.60
CA LEU A 198 -15.41 -11.69 8.18
C LEU A 198 -16.52 -11.96 7.18
N ALA A 199 -16.85 -10.97 6.34
CA ALA A 199 -17.89 -11.12 5.32
C ALA A 199 -17.46 -12.01 4.13
N THR A 200 -16.16 -12.10 3.84
CA THR A 200 -15.65 -12.83 2.66
C THR A 200 -14.96 -14.15 2.98
N ALA A 201 -14.66 -14.42 4.26
CA ALA A 201 -13.81 -15.51 4.72
C ALA A 201 -12.43 -15.57 4.02
N LEU A 202 -11.87 -14.39 3.70
CA LEU A 202 -10.56 -14.20 3.09
C LEU A 202 -9.68 -13.28 3.93
N THR A 203 -8.58 -13.81 4.50
CA THR A 203 -7.65 -13.05 5.35
C THR A 203 -6.57 -12.29 4.58
N ALA A 204 -6.31 -12.66 3.32
CA ALA A 204 -5.26 -12.07 2.50
C ALA A 204 -5.39 -10.54 2.32
N PRO A 205 -6.58 -9.95 2.03
CA PRO A 205 -6.72 -8.50 1.88
C PRO A 205 -6.28 -7.70 3.11
N LEU A 206 -6.58 -8.19 4.32
CA LEU A 206 -6.17 -7.56 5.57
C LEU A 206 -4.65 -7.62 5.74
N MET A 207 -4.03 -8.78 5.49
CA MET A 207 -2.58 -8.95 5.56
C MET A 207 -1.84 -8.02 4.58
N THR A 208 -2.34 -7.92 3.36
CA THR A 208 -1.85 -6.97 2.36
C THR A 208 -1.97 -5.53 2.86
N TYR A 209 -3.12 -5.15 3.41
CA TYR A 209 -3.35 -3.78 3.88
C TYR A 209 -2.47 -3.44 5.09
N LEU A 210 -2.32 -4.34 6.07
CA LEU A 210 -1.43 -4.17 7.21
C LEU A 210 0.04 -4.01 6.79
N SER A 211 0.51 -4.89 5.88
CA SER A 211 1.86 -4.79 5.31
C SER A 211 2.10 -3.43 4.66
N PHE A 212 1.11 -2.94 3.89
CA PHE A 212 1.14 -1.61 3.28
C PHE A 212 1.19 -0.47 4.31
N LEU A 213 0.34 -0.51 5.33
CA LEU A 213 0.28 0.52 6.38
C LEU A 213 1.64 0.66 7.07
N VAL A 214 2.23 -0.48 7.45
CA VAL A 214 3.54 -0.53 8.11
C VAL A 214 4.63 -0.01 7.18
N ALA A 215 4.67 -0.47 5.92
CA ALA A 215 5.65 -0.04 4.93
C ALA A 215 5.60 1.49 4.71
N LEU A 216 4.43 2.03 4.40
CA LEU A 216 4.29 3.46 4.11
C LEU A 216 4.58 4.32 5.34
N ALA A 217 4.11 3.91 6.52
CA ALA A 217 4.38 4.63 7.75
C ALA A 217 5.87 4.57 8.16
N ALA A 218 6.57 3.47 7.87
CA ALA A 218 8.01 3.36 8.07
C ALA A 218 8.79 4.28 7.12
N ILE A 219 8.46 4.28 5.82
CA ILE A 219 9.05 5.16 4.81
C ILE A 219 8.80 6.65 5.13
N CYS A 220 7.61 6.98 5.62
CA CYS A 220 7.31 8.35 6.06
C CYS A 220 7.92 8.72 7.42
N GLY A 221 8.58 7.77 8.10
CA GLY A 221 9.23 7.98 9.39
C GLY A 221 8.25 8.20 10.56
N LEU A 222 7.03 7.68 10.45
CA LEU A 222 5.99 7.75 11.48
C LEU A 222 6.11 6.62 12.51
N LEU A 223 6.67 5.47 12.11
CA LEU A 223 6.83 4.31 12.98
C LEU A 223 8.19 4.32 13.68
N HIS A 224 8.16 4.00 14.98
CA HIS A 224 9.35 3.59 15.71
C HIS A 224 9.53 2.08 15.55
N SER A 225 10.78 1.61 15.50
CA SER A 225 11.12 0.19 15.34
C SER A 225 10.41 -0.73 16.34
N ARG A 226 10.28 -0.29 17.60
CA ARG A 226 9.56 -1.02 18.64
C ARG A 226 8.10 -1.35 18.27
N PHE A 227 7.41 -0.46 17.55
CA PHE A 227 6.02 -0.68 17.17
C PHE A 227 5.89 -1.70 16.04
N ILE A 228 6.90 -1.78 15.16
CA ILE A 228 6.94 -2.80 14.10
C ILE A 228 7.03 -4.19 14.74
N ILE A 229 7.95 -4.35 15.70
CA ILE A 229 8.13 -5.62 16.43
C ILE A 229 6.85 -6.00 17.19
N VAL A 230 6.27 -5.06 17.94
CA VAL A 230 5.02 -5.31 18.69
C VAL A 230 3.87 -5.68 17.76
N THR A 231 3.75 -5.02 16.60
CA THR A 231 2.69 -5.32 15.63
C THR A 231 2.89 -6.71 15.00
N ALA A 232 4.13 -7.07 14.65
CA ALA A 232 4.44 -8.39 14.12
C ALA A 232 4.13 -9.48 15.15
N LEU A 233 4.55 -9.31 16.40
CA LEU A 233 4.27 -10.25 17.49
C LEU A 233 2.76 -10.40 17.74
N ALA A 234 2.03 -9.28 17.81
CA ALA A 234 0.58 -9.29 17.99
C ALA A 234 -0.13 -10.03 16.84
N LEU A 235 0.35 -9.85 15.60
CA LEU A 235 -0.21 -10.53 14.44
C LEU A 235 0.02 -12.04 14.51
N PHE A 236 1.22 -12.49 14.91
CA PHE A 236 1.51 -13.91 15.13
C PHE A 236 0.63 -14.51 16.24
N LEU A 237 0.36 -13.77 17.32
CA LEU A 237 -0.50 -14.21 18.41
C LEU A 237 -1.99 -14.30 18.02
N ILE A 238 -2.45 -13.38 17.18
CA ILE A 238 -3.87 -13.30 16.76
C ILE A 238 -4.17 -14.24 15.59
N TRP A 239 -3.15 -14.64 14.82
CA TRP A 239 -3.31 -15.43 13.61
C TRP A 239 -4.07 -16.76 13.80
N PRO A 240 -3.80 -17.61 14.81
CA PRO A 240 -4.54 -18.85 15.00
C PRO A 240 -6.04 -18.62 15.17
N ALA A 241 -6.43 -17.68 16.03
CA ALA A 241 -7.83 -17.34 16.26
C ALA A 241 -8.52 -16.78 15.00
N MET A 242 -7.80 -15.98 14.21
CA MET A 242 -8.33 -15.50 12.92
C MET A 242 -8.50 -16.63 11.90
N TYR A 243 -7.63 -17.63 11.93
CA TYR A 243 -7.70 -18.78 11.04
C TYR A 243 -8.85 -19.71 11.40
N GLU A 244 -9.03 -19.98 12.69
CA GLU A 244 -10.17 -20.74 13.23
C GLU A 244 -11.50 -20.06 12.86
N ALA A 245 -11.66 -18.76 13.16
CA ALA A 245 -12.87 -18.02 12.80
C ALA A 245 -13.14 -18.01 11.28
N ARG A 246 -12.09 -17.97 10.44
CA ARG A 246 -12.23 -18.10 8.98
C ARG A 246 -12.73 -19.50 8.59
N ASN A 247 -12.23 -20.55 9.23
CA ASN A 247 -12.59 -21.92 8.93
C ASN A 247 -14.04 -22.20 9.36
N ASP A 248 -14.44 -21.75 10.54
CA ASP A 248 -15.83 -21.84 11.02
C ASP A 248 -16.80 -21.23 10.00
N LEU A 249 -16.50 -20.00 9.54
CA LEU A 249 -17.32 -19.32 8.53
C LEU A 249 -17.41 -20.08 7.20
N ARG A 250 -16.35 -20.81 6.81
CA ARG A 250 -16.35 -21.61 5.57
C ARG A 250 -17.18 -22.87 5.74
N THR A 251 -17.01 -23.56 6.86
CA THR A 251 -17.78 -24.75 7.21
C THR A 251 -19.27 -24.41 7.29
N ASP A 252 -19.63 -23.33 7.99
CA ASP A 252 -21.01 -22.83 8.12
C ASP A 252 -21.63 -22.49 6.76
N GLY A 253 -20.82 -21.97 5.84
CA GLY A 253 -21.25 -21.66 4.47
C GLY A 253 -21.12 -22.82 3.47
N GLY A 254 -20.90 -24.05 3.94
CA GLY A 254 -20.88 -25.27 3.10
C GLY A 254 -19.63 -25.45 2.24
N VAL A 255 -18.54 -24.72 2.53
CA VAL A 255 -17.25 -24.88 1.86
C VAL A 255 -16.41 -25.87 2.66
N ALA A 256 -16.05 -26.98 2.02
CA ALA A 256 -15.17 -27.98 2.63
C ALA A 256 -13.86 -27.34 3.08
N VAL A 257 -13.55 -27.45 4.36
CA VAL A 257 -12.28 -27.07 4.96
C VAL A 257 -11.49 -28.35 5.20
N ASP A 258 -10.23 -28.36 4.81
CA ASP A 258 -9.34 -29.46 5.15
C ASP A 258 -8.96 -29.35 6.64
N GLU A 259 -9.50 -30.25 7.45
CA GLU A 259 -9.23 -30.32 8.90
C GLU A 259 -7.76 -30.66 9.20
N THR A 260 -7.01 -31.15 8.23
CA THR A 260 -5.58 -31.46 8.38
C THR A 260 -4.68 -30.24 8.19
N GLU A 261 -5.17 -29.14 7.61
CA GLU A 261 -4.39 -27.91 7.43
C GLU A 261 -4.47 -27.01 8.67
N THR A 262 -3.36 -26.90 9.39
CA THR A 262 -3.27 -26.04 10.57
C THR A 262 -3.06 -24.56 10.18
N SER A 263 -3.29 -23.65 11.13
CA SER A 263 -2.93 -22.24 10.98
C SER A 263 -1.43 -22.03 10.73
N GLY A 264 -0.60 -22.95 11.23
CA GLY A 264 0.85 -22.96 11.02
C GLY A 264 1.22 -23.31 9.58
N ASP A 265 0.53 -24.28 8.99
CA ASP A 265 0.74 -24.68 7.58
C ASP A 265 0.43 -23.54 6.61
N ARG A 266 -0.57 -22.72 6.93
CA ARG A 266 -0.87 -21.52 6.13
C ARG A 266 0.15 -20.38 6.30
N LEU A 267 0.93 -20.39 7.38
CA LEU A 267 2.08 -19.50 7.55
C LEU A 267 3.37 -20.04 6.93
N ARG A 268 3.35 -21.23 6.31
CA ARG A 268 4.45 -21.78 5.51
C ARG A 268 4.61 -21.03 4.17
N LEU A 269 4.82 -19.72 4.28
CA LEU A 269 5.09 -18.81 3.16
C LEU A 269 6.38 -19.20 2.41
N ASP A 270 7.30 -19.88 3.10
CA ASP A 270 8.47 -20.52 2.52
C ASP A 270 8.07 -21.54 1.44
N LEU A 271 7.13 -22.45 1.74
CA LEU A 271 6.65 -23.45 0.78
C LEU A 271 5.94 -22.80 -0.41
N GLN A 272 5.26 -21.68 -0.21
CA GLN A 272 4.63 -20.93 -1.31
C GLN A 272 5.64 -20.28 -2.26
N VAL A 273 6.87 -20.02 -1.79
CA VAL A 273 7.96 -19.51 -2.65
C VAL A 273 8.69 -20.67 -3.32
N THR A 274 9.02 -21.72 -2.54
CA THR A 274 9.92 -22.78 -3.01
C THR A 274 9.28 -23.74 -3.98
N ARG A 275 7.96 -23.86 -4.04
CA ARG A 275 7.32 -24.68 -5.10
C ARG A 275 7.72 -24.29 -6.52
N ALA A 276 8.09 -23.03 -6.75
CA ALA A 276 8.60 -22.61 -8.06
C ALA A 276 9.99 -23.17 -8.40
N SER A 277 10.77 -23.69 -7.43
CA SER A 277 12.09 -24.28 -7.66
C SER A 277 12.02 -25.63 -8.37
N GLY A 278 10.89 -26.34 -8.23
CA GLY A 278 10.68 -27.66 -8.83
C GLY A 278 10.33 -27.65 -10.32
N HIS A 279 10.33 -26.48 -10.97
CA HIS A 279 9.93 -26.31 -12.36
C HIS A 279 10.98 -25.55 -13.16
N ASP A 280 11.13 -25.93 -14.43
CA ASP A 280 12.00 -25.23 -15.37
C ASP A 280 11.36 -23.90 -15.80
N ALA A 281 11.88 -22.80 -15.24
CA ALA A 281 11.43 -21.45 -15.57
C ALA A 281 12.21 -20.86 -16.77
N PRO A 282 11.59 -20.03 -17.63
CA PRO A 282 10.20 -19.57 -17.56
C PRO A 282 9.19 -20.62 -18.04
N VAL A 283 8.08 -20.74 -17.33
CA VAL A 283 6.95 -21.59 -17.71
C VAL A 283 5.97 -20.78 -18.54
N ASP A 284 5.60 -21.34 -19.70
CA ASP A 284 4.60 -20.74 -20.58
C ASP A 284 3.19 -21.17 -20.16
N ILE A 285 2.46 -20.23 -19.56
CA ILE A 285 1.03 -20.36 -19.28
C ILE A 285 0.29 -19.15 -19.85
N GLU A 286 -0.99 -19.34 -20.17
CA GLU A 286 -1.84 -18.25 -20.63
C GLU A 286 -1.90 -17.12 -19.59
N ARG A 287 -1.39 -15.95 -19.96
CA ARG A 287 -1.32 -14.78 -19.08
C ARG A 287 -1.45 -13.47 -19.86
N PRO A 288 -1.89 -12.38 -19.21
CA PRO A 288 -2.02 -11.09 -19.86
C PRO A 288 -0.68 -10.57 -20.40
N GLY A 289 -0.60 -10.32 -21.71
CA GLY A 289 0.53 -9.64 -22.33
C GLY A 289 0.59 -8.13 -22.01
N PRO A 290 1.67 -7.41 -22.38
CA PRO A 290 1.83 -5.99 -22.05
C PRO A 290 0.68 -5.08 -22.52
N SER A 291 0.16 -5.31 -23.73
CA SER A 291 -0.99 -4.56 -24.26
C SER A 291 -2.28 -4.82 -23.47
N GLN A 292 -2.48 -6.08 -23.07
CA GLN A 292 -3.60 -6.50 -22.25
C GLN A 292 -3.50 -5.91 -20.84
N ILE A 293 -2.30 -5.84 -20.24
CA ILE A 293 -2.09 -5.18 -18.95
C ILE A 293 -2.59 -3.73 -18.98
N VAL A 294 -2.28 -2.99 -20.05
CA VAL A 294 -2.73 -1.61 -20.24
C VAL A 294 -4.24 -1.54 -20.47
N ARG A 295 -4.80 -2.34 -21.38
CA ARG A 295 -6.25 -2.40 -21.65
C ARG A 295 -7.04 -2.69 -20.38
N TYR A 296 -6.68 -3.76 -19.69
CA TYR A 296 -7.34 -4.25 -18.47
C TYR A 296 -7.18 -3.29 -17.29
N GLY A 297 -6.12 -2.50 -17.32
CA GLY A 297 -5.81 -1.46 -16.35
C GLY A 297 -6.63 -0.19 -16.56
N LEU A 298 -6.76 0.26 -17.81
CA LEU A 298 -7.41 1.51 -18.18
C LEU A 298 -8.93 1.39 -18.26
N VAL A 299 -9.43 0.28 -18.78
CA VAL A 299 -10.85 0.08 -19.04
C VAL A 299 -11.44 -0.78 -17.92
N PRO A 300 -12.36 -0.23 -17.11
CA PRO A 300 -13.09 -1.02 -16.13
C PRO A 300 -13.82 -2.17 -16.80
N ARG A 301 -13.92 -3.32 -16.12
CA ARG A 301 -14.57 -4.52 -16.68
C ARG A 301 -16.00 -4.29 -17.15
N MET A 302 -16.75 -3.38 -16.52
CA MET A 302 -18.11 -3.01 -16.95
C MET A 302 -18.17 -2.41 -18.36
N LEU A 303 -17.08 -1.79 -18.82
CA LEU A 303 -16.95 -1.18 -20.15
C LEU A 303 -16.16 -2.09 -21.13
N ASP A 304 -15.64 -3.23 -20.66
CA ASP A 304 -14.85 -4.18 -21.44
C ASP A 304 -15.45 -5.59 -21.27
N GLN A 305 -16.61 -5.81 -21.89
CA GLN A 305 -17.39 -7.05 -21.72
C GLN A 305 -16.69 -8.27 -22.31
N ASP A 306 -15.88 -8.10 -23.35
CA ASP A 306 -15.11 -9.17 -24.01
C ASP A 306 -13.86 -9.59 -23.23
N ARG A 307 -13.60 -8.98 -22.07
CA ARG A 307 -12.43 -9.27 -21.25
C ARG A 307 -12.57 -10.66 -20.59
N PRO A 308 -11.61 -11.59 -20.81
CA PRO A 308 -11.62 -12.88 -20.12
C PRO A 308 -11.42 -12.69 -18.61
N ALA A 309 -11.93 -13.64 -17.82
CA ALA A 309 -11.61 -13.68 -16.40
C ALA A 309 -10.10 -13.92 -16.23
N ILE A 310 -9.42 -13.00 -15.54
CA ILE A 310 -7.98 -13.11 -15.31
C ILE A 310 -7.78 -13.72 -13.94
N SER A 311 -7.13 -14.89 -13.91
CA SER A 311 -6.60 -15.45 -12.69
C SER A 311 -5.37 -16.29 -13.01
N THR A 312 -4.24 -15.62 -13.17
CA THR A 312 -2.90 -16.23 -13.32
C THR A 312 -2.63 -17.16 -12.15
N GLY A 313 -3.12 -16.81 -10.95
CA GLY A 313 -3.08 -17.69 -9.79
C GLY A 313 -3.80 -19.02 -9.98
N ILE A 314 -5.02 -19.01 -10.54
CA ILE A 314 -5.75 -20.23 -10.88
C ILE A 314 -5.03 -20.98 -12.00
N ARG A 315 -4.52 -20.28 -13.03
CA ARG A 315 -3.77 -20.92 -14.13
C ARG A 315 -2.49 -21.61 -13.65
N ILE A 316 -1.76 -20.98 -12.74
CA ILE A 316 -0.61 -21.61 -12.07
C ILE A 316 -1.09 -22.84 -11.31
N ASN A 317 -2.18 -22.74 -10.53
CA ASN A 317 -2.68 -23.89 -9.79
C ASN A 317 -3.11 -25.06 -10.70
N GLU A 318 -3.83 -24.78 -11.79
CA GLU A 318 -4.23 -25.75 -12.81
C GLU A 318 -2.99 -26.42 -13.45
N TYR A 319 -1.96 -25.63 -13.78
CA TYR A 319 -0.70 -26.14 -14.32
C TYR A 319 0.01 -27.09 -13.33
N LEU A 320 -0.07 -26.80 -12.03
CA LEU A 320 0.49 -27.64 -10.97
C LEU A 320 -0.38 -28.87 -10.65
N GLY A 321 -1.47 -29.11 -11.39
CA GLY A 321 -2.38 -30.24 -11.18
C GLY A 321 -3.47 -30.00 -10.14
N GLY A 322 -3.67 -28.76 -9.69
CA GLY A 322 -4.73 -28.36 -8.77
C GLY A 322 -6.06 -28.04 -9.48
N THR A 323 -7.12 -27.77 -8.69
CA THR A 323 -8.45 -27.43 -9.22
C THR A 323 -8.64 -25.93 -9.46
N SER A 324 -9.59 -25.58 -10.33
CA SER A 324 -9.97 -24.18 -10.63
C SER A 324 -10.64 -23.44 -9.46
N THR A 325 -11.14 -24.20 -8.47
CA THR A 325 -11.77 -23.69 -7.24
C THR A 325 -10.78 -23.39 -6.13
N SER A 326 -9.51 -23.79 -6.30
CA SER A 326 -8.42 -23.45 -5.39
C SER A 326 -7.47 -22.49 -6.08
N ALA A 327 -7.25 -21.31 -5.48
CA ALA A 327 -6.22 -20.40 -5.94
C ALA A 327 -4.99 -20.55 -5.03
N TYR A 328 -4.08 -21.43 -5.40
CA TYR A 328 -2.75 -21.48 -4.80
C TYR A 328 -1.82 -20.60 -5.63
N THR A 329 -1.42 -19.46 -5.08
CA THR A 329 -0.56 -18.51 -5.77
C THR A 329 0.80 -18.43 -5.10
N PHE A 330 1.88 -18.54 -5.86
CA PHE A 330 3.21 -18.20 -5.36
C PHE A 330 3.21 -16.76 -4.84
N LEU A 331 4.13 -16.45 -3.92
CA LEU A 331 4.40 -15.04 -3.59
C LEU A 331 5.01 -14.33 -4.81
N SER A 332 5.00 -13.00 -4.78
CA SER A 332 5.36 -12.16 -5.94
C SER A 332 6.70 -12.55 -6.60
N LEU A 333 7.78 -12.76 -5.82
CA LEU A 333 9.08 -13.17 -6.39
C LEU A 333 9.01 -14.54 -7.06
N GLY A 334 8.36 -15.52 -6.41
CA GLY A 334 8.20 -16.86 -6.97
C GLY A 334 7.36 -16.83 -8.24
N THR A 335 6.31 -16.01 -8.28
CA THR A 335 5.46 -15.84 -9.48
C THR A 335 6.25 -15.24 -10.64
N ILE A 336 7.02 -14.16 -10.40
CA ILE A 336 7.81 -13.52 -11.45
C ILE A 336 8.90 -14.48 -11.96
N TYR A 337 9.58 -15.19 -11.06
CA TYR A 337 10.57 -16.19 -11.44
C TYR A 337 9.94 -17.30 -12.29
N PHE A 338 8.83 -17.88 -11.83
CA PHE A 338 8.15 -18.97 -12.52
C PHE A 338 7.75 -18.57 -13.95
N LEU A 339 7.28 -17.34 -14.14
CA LEU A 339 6.74 -16.88 -15.42
C LEU A 339 7.79 -16.26 -16.36
N ASP A 340 8.76 -15.50 -15.83
CA ASP A 340 9.73 -14.73 -16.64
C ASP A 340 11.19 -15.09 -16.36
N GLY A 341 11.43 -16.10 -15.52
CA GLY A 341 12.75 -16.58 -15.15
C GLY A 341 13.55 -15.61 -14.27
N PRO A 342 14.86 -15.89 -14.06
CA PRO A 342 15.74 -15.07 -13.23
C PRO A 342 15.82 -13.61 -13.69
N TRP A 343 15.87 -13.38 -15.01
CA TRP A 343 15.96 -12.04 -15.59
C TRP A 343 14.68 -11.24 -15.39
N GLY A 344 13.51 -11.88 -15.42
CA GLY A 344 12.24 -11.25 -15.08
C GLY A 344 12.25 -10.64 -13.69
N VAL A 345 12.76 -11.40 -12.70
CA VAL A 345 12.89 -10.91 -11.30
C VAL A 345 13.76 -9.65 -11.24
N VAL A 346 14.92 -9.67 -11.89
CA VAL A 346 15.86 -8.55 -11.91
C VAL A 346 15.23 -7.31 -12.56
N LEU A 347 14.73 -7.45 -13.78
CA LEU A 347 14.20 -6.33 -14.58
C LEU A 347 12.96 -5.71 -13.93
N PHE A 348 12.06 -6.54 -13.40
CA PHE A 348 10.85 -6.09 -12.71
C PHE A 348 11.20 -5.19 -11.52
N HIS A 349 12.12 -5.64 -10.67
CA HIS A 349 12.49 -4.91 -9.46
C HIS A 349 13.31 -3.65 -9.75
N ILE A 350 14.18 -3.67 -10.77
CA ILE A 350 14.87 -2.45 -11.25
C ILE A 350 13.85 -1.41 -11.72
N GLY A 351 12.88 -1.82 -12.56
CA GLY A 351 11.86 -0.94 -13.10
C GLY A 351 11.02 -0.28 -12.01
N TRP A 352 10.49 -1.07 -11.07
CA TRP A 352 9.69 -0.53 -9.98
C TRP A 352 10.50 0.22 -8.92
N ALA A 353 11.77 -0.12 -8.71
CA ALA A 353 12.67 0.70 -7.91
C ALA A 353 12.86 2.07 -8.54
N LEU A 354 13.04 2.14 -9.87
CA LEU A 354 13.20 3.41 -10.58
C LEU A 354 11.93 4.26 -10.45
N VAL A 355 10.76 3.68 -10.72
CA VAL A 355 9.47 4.38 -10.58
C VAL A 355 9.27 4.88 -9.14
N GLY A 356 9.48 4.01 -8.13
CA GLY A 356 9.32 4.36 -6.73
C GLY A 356 10.25 5.49 -6.29
N ILE A 357 11.52 5.42 -6.68
CA ILE A 357 12.51 6.45 -6.35
C ILE A 357 12.26 7.76 -7.10
N LEU A 358 11.81 7.73 -8.35
CA LEU A 358 11.43 8.95 -9.07
C LEU A 358 10.24 9.62 -8.38
N LEU A 359 9.22 8.87 -7.97
CA LEU A 359 8.08 9.43 -7.24
C LEU A 359 8.51 10.09 -5.91
N LEU A 360 9.40 9.44 -5.16
CA LEU A 360 9.87 9.97 -3.90
C LEU A 360 10.87 11.13 -4.08
N ARG A 361 11.79 11.09 -5.03
CA ARG A 361 12.97 11.98 -5.04
C ARG A 361 13.07 12.93 -6.23
N ALA A 362 12.31 12.74 -7.31
CA ALA A 362 12.42 13.60 -8.49
C ALA A 362 11.99 15.04 -8.14
N GLY A 363 12.89 16.01 -8.32
CA GLY A 363 12.61 17.42 -8.03
C GLY A 363 12.37 17.73 -6.54
N GLY A 364 12.87 16.89 -5.61
CA GLY A 364 12.73 17.07 -4.17
C GLY A 364 11.64 16.19 -3.53
N ALA A 365 11.38 16.41 -2.24
CA ALA A 365 10.48 15.59 -1.43
C ALA A 365 9.04 15.52 -2.00
N PRO A 366 8.34 14.37 -1.85
CA PRO A 366 7.09 14.12 -2.51
C PRO A 366 5.95 14.91 -1.86
N GLY A 367 5.17 15.59 -2.71
CA GLY A 367 3.86 16.11 -2.32
C GLY A 367 2.79 15.02 -2.27
N PRO A 368 1.53 15.35 -1.98
CA PRO A 368 0.48 14.37 -1.72
C PRO A 368 0.14 13.52 -2.95
N ILE A 369 0.21 14.11 -4.15
CA ILE A 369 0.01 13.39 -5.42
C ILE A 369 1.07 12.30 -5.60
N ARG A 370 2.36 12.66 -5.45
CA ARG A 370 3.47 11.71 -5.62
C ARG A 370 3.48 10.64 -4.53
N LEU A 371 3.12 11.00 -3.30
CA LEU A 371 2.97 10.04 -2.21
C LEU A 371 1.79 9.08 -2.46
N GLY A 372 0.67 9.58 -3.00
CA GLY A 372 -0.47 8.76 -3.41
C GLY A 372 -0.10 7.77 -4.52
N LEU A 373 0.58 8.22 -5.58
CA LEU A 373 1.07 7.33 -6.65
C LEU A 373 2.07 6.30 -6.11
N PHE A 374 2.99 6.72 -5.25
CA PHE A 374 3.94 5.81 -4.60
C PHE A 374 3.22 4.76 -3.76
N SER A 375 2.12 5.14 -3.10
CA SER A 375 1.31 4.19 -2.33
C SER A 375 0.74 3.07 -3.20
N PHE A 376 0.40 3.35 -4.47
CA PHE A 376 -0.05 2.32 -5.41
C PHE A 376 1.08 1.40 -5.86
N VAL A 377 2.30 1.94 -6.05
CA VAL A 377 3.49 1.13 -6.32
C VAL A 377 3.74 0.13 -5.19
N VAL A 378 3.63 0.58 -3.93
CA VAL A 378 3.79 -0.28 -2.76
C VAL A 378 2.63 -1.28 -2.62
N ALA A 379 1.39 -0.85 -2.83
CA ALA A 379 0.19 -1.66 -2.61
C ALA A 379 -0.10 -2.70 -3.71
N ALA A 380 0.50 -2.54 -4.89
CA ALA A 380 0.30 -3.42 -6.02
C ALA A 380 1.61 -4.11 -6.47
N PRO A 381 2.45 -3.55 -7.36
CA PRO A 381 3.57 -4.29 -7.95
C PRO A 381 4.67 -4.68 -6.95
N LEU A 382 4.95 -3.85 -5.94
CA LEU A 382 5.94 -4.19 -4.90
C LEU A 382 5.36 -4.99 -3.72
N MET A 383 4.05 -5.24 -3.73
CA MET A 383 3.42 -5.97 -2.63
C MET A 383 3.71 -7.46 -2.78
N TRP A 384 4.36 -8.03 -1.76
CA TRP A 384 4.82 -9.42 -1.76
C TRP A 384 3.71 -10.47 -1.91
N SER A 385 2.48 -10.13 -1.51
CA SER A 385 1.29 -10.98 -1.58
C SER A 385 0.47 -10.82 -2.86
N ARG A 386 0.90 -10.00 -3.82
CA ARG A 386 0.21 -9.79 -5.10
C ARG A 386 0.84 -10.63 -6.20
N THR A 387 -0.01 -11.26 -7.00
CA THR A 387 0.39 -12.09 -8.15
C THR A 387 0.75 -11.22 -9.35
N TYR A 388 1.82 -11.58 -10.04
CA TYR A 388 2.23 -11.00 -11.31
C TYR A 388 1.62 -11.82 -12.47
N PRO A 389 1.11 -11.19 -13.56
CA PRO A 389 1.13 -9.75 -13.86
C PRO A 389 -0.09 -8.94 -13.36
N GLU A 390 -1.04 -9.53 -12.61
CA GLU A 390 -2.23 -8.76 -12.17
C GLU A 390 -1.88 -7.55 -11.29
N SER A 391 -0.80 -7.61 -10.54
CA SER A 391 -0.30 -6.48 -9.76
C SER A 391 -0.03 -5.24 -10.62
N MET A 392 0.39 -5.41 -11.88
CA MET A 392 0.57 -4.29 -12.81
C MET A 392 -0.76 -3.74 -13.31
N ILE A 393 -1.74 -4.61 -13.58
CA ILE A 393 -3.11 -4.21 -13.93
C ILE A 393 -3.72 -3.39 -12.80
N LEU A 394 -3.61 -3.89 -11.56
CA LEU A 394 -4.10 -3.22 -10.36
C LEU A 394 -3.48 -1.84 -10.17
N PHE A 395 -2.17 -1.69 -10.43
CA PHE A 395 -1.52 -0.38 -10.38
C PHE A 395 -2.18 0.62 -11.33
N VAL A 396 -2.37 0.23 -12.59
CA VAL A 396 -3.01 1.11 -13.59
C VAL A 396 -4.44 1.44 -13.17
N GLN A 397 -5.21 0.45 -12.70
CA GLN A 397 -6.58 0.67 -12.20
C GLN A 397 -6.60 1.65 -11.03
N PHE A 398 -5.69 1.52 -10.08
CA PHE A 398 -5.60 2.42 -8.93
C PHE A 398 -5.27 3.86 -9.37
N VAL A 399 -4.36 4.01 -10.32
CA VAL A 399 -4.01 5.33 -10.88
C VAL A 399 -5.21 5.97 -11.56
N VAL A 400 -5.90 5.23 -12.44
CA VAL A 400 -7.09 5.72 -13.17
C VAL A 400 -8.21 6.08 -12.20
N ALA A 401 -8.51 5.20 -11.26
CA ALA A 401 -9.52 5.42 -10.22
C ALA A 401 -9.22 6.63 -9.34
N ALA A 402 -7.94 6.95 -9.15
CA ALA A 402 -7.51 8.08 -8.33
C ALA A 402 -7.51 9.42 -9.08
N LEU A 403 -7.62 9.44 -10.41
CA LEU A 403 -7.54 10.66 -11.23
C LEU A 403 -8.44 11.80 -10.72
N PRO A 404 -9.70 11.58 -10.31
CA PRO A 404 -10.54 12.66 -9.77
C PRO A 404 -9.93 13.31 -8.52
N VAL A 405 -9.38 12.50 -7.62
CA VAL A 405 -8.74 12.97 -6.39
C VAL A 405 -7.43 13.69 -6.70
N LEU A 406 -6.61 13.14 -7.62
CA LEU A 406 -5.35 13.76 -8.04
C LEU A 406 -5.58 15.09 -8.75
N LEU A 407 -6.61 15.19 -9.59
CA LEU A 407 -7.04 16.42 -10.24
C LEU A 407 -7.49 17.46 -9.19
N LEU A 408 -8.32 17.05 -8.23
CA LEU A 408 -8.79 17.92 -7.16
C LEU A 408 -7.61 18.47 -6.32
N LEU A 409 -6.63 17.63 -6.00
CA LEU A 409 -5.40 18.06 -5.32
C LEU A 409 -4.60 19.06 -6.17
N ARG A 410 -4.49 18.81 -7.48
CA ARG A 410 -3.77 19.69 -8.40
C ARG A 410 -4.44 21.06 -8.52
N LEU A 411 -5.76 21.10 -8.67
CA LEU A 411 -6.55 22.32 -8.76
C LEU A 411 -6.59 23.10 -7.43
N GLY A 412 -6.61 22.38 -6.31
CA GLY A 412 -6.61 22.96 -4.97
C GLY A 412 -5.24 23.46 -4.48
N ARG A 413 -4.15 23.24 -5.24
CA ARG A 413 -2.79 23.61 -4.84
C ARG A 413 -2.64 25.13 -4.83
N ARG A 414 -2.27 25.70 -3.69
CA ARG A 414 -1.85 27.12 -3.63
C ARG A 414 -0.50 27.24 -4.33
N ARG A 415 -0.42 28.09 -5.36
CA ARG A 415 0.89 28.55 -5.84
C ARG A 415 1.51 29.36 -4.70
N SER A 416 2.57 28.83 -4.09
CA SER A 416 3.38 29.62 -3.17
C SER A 416 3.83 30.86 -3.95
N ARG A 417 3.32 32.04 -3.59
CA ARG A 417 3.94 33.31 -3.99
C ARG A 417 5.33 33.27 -3.38
N VAL A 418 6.33 32.98 -4.21
CA VAL A 418 7.71 33.35 -3.89
C VAL A 418 7.67 34.86 -3.79
N VAL A 419 7.61 35.39 -2.57
CA VAL A 419 7.89 36.81 -2.33
C VAL A 419 9.36 36.97 -2.71
N PRO A 420 9.69 37.74 -3.76
CA PRO A 420 11.08 37.97 -4.09
C PRO A 420 11.74 38.60 -2.87
N GLN A 421 12.79 37.96 -2.34
CA GLN A 421 13.65 38.54 -1.29
C GLN A 421 14.54 39.67 -1.83
N GLY A 422 14.05 40.45 -2.80
CA GLY A 422 14.76 41.53 -3.47
C GLY A 422 14.05 42.86 -3.25
N ALA A 423 13.90 43.31 -2.00
CA ALA A 423 13.49 44.68 -1.68
C ALA A 423 13.81 45.04 -0.22
N ARG A 424 15.03 44.76 0.24
CA ARG A 424 15.57 45.35 1.48
C ARG A 424 17.08 45.60 1.33
N SER A 425 17.43 46.60 0.54
CA SER A 425 18.63 47.42 0.76
C SER A 425 18.50 48.68 -0.10
N GLY A 426 18.08 49.77 0.51
CA GLY A 426 17.94 51.05 -0.17
C GLY A 426 17.12 52.04 0.65
N THR A 427 17.67 52.46 1.79
CA THR A 427 17.79 53.83 2.30
C THR A 427 18.41 53.76 3.68
#